data_AF-A0A1I3IQ20-F1
#
_entry.id   AF-A0A1I3IQ20-F1
#
_cell.length_a   1.000
_cell.length_b   1.000
_cell.length_c   1.000
_cell.angle_alpha   90.00
_cell.angle_beta   90.00
_cell.angle_gamma   90.00
#
_symmetry.space_group_name_H-M   'P 1'
#
loop_
_entity.id
_entity.type
_entity.pdbx_description
1 polymer ?
#
loop_
_entity_poly.entity_id
_entity_poly.type
_entity_poly.pdbx_seq_one_letter_code
_entity_poly.pdbx_strand_id
1 'polypeptide(L)'
;METISKKWDELWDWGESLGTAIKDKMPTFSVPEGKSPAVVKGEKAEKKEEKNKNECCIIDAEYFVTNYEKEFPQKDKKGNAIPLSSVVKNSLTKVFKSISEYYGNEKKCCNKYRIAYMLATVKHETGHTFNPVEEANWLSWKVRKKYFEEMYDPILGKNEARKNKAIEIGNTSPGDGVKYYGRGYVQITGKTNYQKMKDKFNVNFVNDVTKVTEHEWAMKILIYGSEDGVFTGKKLSKYISDNKQDYTNARRVINGTDKAGTIAGYAEKIEKCLKIKECNCGDLAVKKEEANSTIPKKEYDVDNAVSKLNVNAETKSLGKCAKYVRLAINAGGIKNIFGHATEYYDSDKLLKYGFTKVGTNLDSVSLEKGDIVAFGSVKGHPYGHISMWNGTNWVSDFKQKSFWVAKQYSIDKKYAIYRWHE
;
A
#
# COMPACT_ATOMS: atom_id res chain seq x y z
N MET A 1 17.88 -17.91 40.14
CA MET A 1 16.57 -17.32 39.82
C MET A 1 16.75 -15.81 39.70
N GLU A 2 17.18 -15.35 38.53
CA GLU A 2 17.05 -13.96 38.12
C GLU A 2 15.79 -13.85 37.28
N THR A 3 14.90 -12.94 37.66
CA THR A 3 13.56 -12.80 37.09
C THR A 3 13.65 -12.42 35.60
N ILE A 4 12.93 -13.18 34.78
CA ILE A 4 12.74 -12.98 33.33
C ILE A 4 12.43 -11.51 33.00
N SER A 5 11.81 -10.76 33.91
CA SER A 5 11.55 -9.32 33.81
C SER A 5 12.79 -8.47 33.52
N LYS A 6 13.96 -8.75 34.14
CA LYS A 6 15.13 -7.85 34.04
C LYS A 6 15.92 -7.98 32.73
N LYS A 7 15.73 -9.03 31.93
CA LYS A 7 16.35 -9.17 30.61
C LYS A 7 15.56 -8.52 29.47
N TRP A 8 14.36 -8.01 29.74
CA TRP A 8 13.51 -7.36 28.73
C TRP A 8 13.61 -5.83 28.71
N ASP A 9 14.21 -5.22 29.74
CA ASP A 9 14.29 -3.76 29.88
C ASP A 9 15.45 -3.12 29.10
N GLU A 10 16.41 -3.91 28.59
CA GLU A 10 17.47 -3.45 27.68
C GLU A 10 17.09 -3.58 26.18
N LEU A 11 15.84 -3.94 25.88
CA LEU A 11 15.46 -4.48 24.58
C LEU A 11 14.71 -3.51 23.65
N TRP A 12 14.21 -2.35 24.11
CA TRP A 12 13.38 -1.46 23.25
C TRP A 12 13.36 0.03 23.62
N ASP A 13 14.50 0.71 23.49
CA ASP A 13 14.57 2.18 23.43
C ASP A 13 14.84 2.65 22.00
N TRP A 14 13.82 2.78 21.14
CA TRP A 14 13.98 3.38 19.80
C TRP A 14 12.74 4.15 19.35
N GLY A 15 12.73 5.45 19.67
CA GLY A 15 12.05 6.49 18.91
C GLY A 15 13.05 7.15 17.95
N GLU A 16 12.63 7.30 16.70
CA GLU A 16 13.23 8.09 15.61
C GLU A 16 14.29 7.46 14.67
N SER A 17 13.94 7.50 13.37
CA SER A 17 14.77 7.52 12.14
C SER A 17 15.13 6.21 11.40
N LEU A 18 14.84 6.26 10.09
CA LEU A 18 15.52 5.67 8.92
C LEU A 18 16.41 4.40 9.10
N GLY A 19 15.89 3.23 8.69
CA GLY A 19 16.66 2.16 7.98
C GLY A 19 17.63 1.23 8.75
N THR A 20 17.48 -0.07 8.48
CA THR A 20 18.49 -1.18 8.40
C THR A 20 19.17 -1.82 9.65
N ALA A 21 18.77 -3.08 9.91
CA ALA A 21 19.58 -4.31 10.20
C ALA A 21 20.09 -4.52 11.66
N ILE A 22 20.29 -5.71 12.26
CA ILE A 22 20.60 -7.11 11.86
C ILE A 22 19.96 -8.07 12.91
N LYS A 23 19.60 -9.31 12.55
CA LYS A 23 19.18 -10.37 13.48
C LYS A 23 20.19 -11.51 13.49
N ASP A 24 20.66 -11.90 14.68
CA ASP A 24 21.29 -13.20 14.91
C ASP A 24 20.26 -14.32 15.13
N LYS A 25 20.73 -15.55 14.88
CA LYS A 25 19.97 -16.81 14.71
C LYS A 25 19.01 -17.14 15.87
N MET A 26 17.85 -17.70 15.50
CA MET A 26 16.87 -18.24 16.45
C MET A 26 17.29 -19.64 16.95
N PRO A 27 17.14 -19.95 18.25
CA PRO A 27 17.21 -21.32 18.75
C PRO A 27 16.01 -22.13 18.24
N THR A 28 16.29 -23.32 17.72
CA THR A 28 15.31 -24.36 17.40
C THR A 28 14.63 -24.87 18.67
N PHE A 29 13.30 -24.79 18.73
CA PHE A 29 12.49 -25.59 19.66
C PHE A 29 11.34 -26.27 18.91
N SER A 30 11.10 -27.53 19.25
CA SER A 30 10.14 -28.44 18.65
C SER A 30 8.69 -28.09 19.00
N VAL A 31 7.80 -28.29 18.02
CA VAL A 31 6.35 -28.14 18.14
C VAL A 31 5.76 -29.31 18.95
N PRO A 32 4.92 -29.08 19.98
CA PRO A 32 4.12 -30.14 20.58
C PRO A 32 2.88 -30.44 19.72
N GLU A 33 2.60 -31.72 19.50
CA GLU A 33 1.36 -32.21 18.88
C GLU A 33 0.17 -32.02 19.82
N GLY A 34 -0.91 -31.41 19.32
CA GLY A 34 -2.16 -31.26 20.06
C GLY A 34 -3.29 -30.81 19.14
N LYS A 35 -4.12 -31.76 18.70
CA LYS A 35 -5.31 -31.55 17.86
C LYS A 35 -6.43 -30.89 18.66
N SER A 36 -7.23 -30.05 18.02
CA SER A 36 -8.61 -29.80 18.43
C SER A 36 -9.49 -29.61 17.18
N PRO A 37 -10.69 -30.22 17.14
CA PRO A 37 -11.53 -30.28 15.94
C PRO A 37 -12.42 -29.05 15.81
N ALA A 38 -12.52 -28.49 14.60
CA ALA A 38 -13.55 -27.52 14.26
C ALA A 38 -14.72 -28.23 13.56
N VAL A 39 -15.91 -28.08 14.15
CA VAL A 39 -17.18 -28.61 13.68
C VAL A 39 -17.64 -27.85 12.43
N VAL A 40 -17.93 -28.59 11.36
CA VAL A 40 -18.45 -28.10 10.08
C VAL A 40 -19.96 -27.89 10.18
N LYS A 41 -20.47 -26.73 9.76
CA LYS A 41 -21.89 -26.54 9.45
C LYS A 41 -22.08 -25.89 8.08
N GLY A 42 -22.53 -26.72 7.14
CA GLY A 42 -23.58 -26.43 6.15
C GLY A 42 -23.33 -25.32 5.13
N GLU A 43 -22.85 -25.72 3.95
CA GLU A 43 -22.85 -24.94 2.72
C GLU A 43 -24.28 -24.58 2.28
N LYS A 44 -24.45 -23.37 1.72
CA LYS A 44 -25.61 -23.00 0.90
C LYS A 44 -25.15 -22.39 -0.43
N ALA A 45 -25.51 -23.11 -1.48
CA ALA A 45 -25.88 -22.69 -2.84
C ALA A 45 -24.94 -21.72 -3.59
N GLU A 46 -24.20 -22.30 -4.52
CA GLU A 46 -23.46 -21.66 -5.60
C GLU A 46 -24.36 -20.72 -6.41
N LYS A 47 -23.94 -19.44 -6.51
CA LYS A 47 -24.39 -18.55 -7.58
C LYS A 47 -23.55 -18.82 -8.82
N LYS A 48 -24.23 -19.08 -9.94
CA LYS A 48 -23.66 -19.28 -11.28
C LYS A 48 -22.62 -18.20 -11.60
N GLU A 49 -21.39 -18.63 -11.92
CA GLU A 49 -20.33 -17.77 -12.43
C GLU A 49 -20.75 -17.18 -13.79
N GLU A 50 -21.06 -15.89 -13.82
CA GLU A 50 -20.97 -15.11 -15.05
C GLU A 50 -19.49 -15.06 -15.48
N LYS A 51 -19.18 -15.63 -16.64
CA LYS A 51 -17.84 -15.54 -17.25
C LYS A 51 -17.47 -14.07 -17.42
N ASN A 52 -16.56 -13.60 -16.59
CA ASN A 52 -16.12 -12.23 -16.57
C ASN A 52 -15.23 -11.98 -17.81
N LYS A 53 -15.75 -11.22 -18.79
CA LYS A 53 -15.11 -10.94 -20.09
C LYS A 53 -13.82 -10.11 -20.03
N ASN A 54 -13.26 -9.87 -18.84
CA ASN A 54 -12.16 -8.93 -18.59
C ASN A 54 -10.95 -9.57 -17.92
N GLU A 55 -10.73 -10.89 -18.00
CA GLU A 55 -9.54 -11.49 -17.38
C GLU A 55 -8.24 -11.08 -18.11
N CYS A 56 -7.23 -10.66 -17.34
CA CYS A 56 -5.89 -10.28 -17.83
C CYS A 56 -4.86 -10.92 -16.90
N CYS A 57 -3.65 -11.20 -17.38
CA CYS A 57 -2.58 -11.76 -16.55
C CYS A 57 -2.89 -13.15 -15.98
N ILE A 58 -3.47 -14.01 -16.82
CA ILE A 58 -3.79 -15.38 -16.49
C ILE A 58 -2.50 -16.18 -16.33
N ILE A 59 -2.19 -16.59 -15.10
CA ILE A 59 -1.03 -17.43 -14.79
C ILE A 59 -1.36 -18.89 -15.14
N ASP A 60 -0.47 -19.54 -15.87
CA ASP A 60 -0.55 -20.98 -16.16
C ASP A 60 -0.25 -21.76 -14.87
N ALA A 61 -1.32 -22.19 -14.18
CA ALA A 61 -1.23 -22.81 -12.87
C ALA A 61 -0.51 -24.15 -12.88
N GLU A 62 -0.70 -24.96 -13.93
CA GLU A 62 -0.04 -26.26 -14.07
C GLU A 62 1.47 -26.05 -14.28
N TYR A 63 1.84 -25.18 -15.24
CA TYR A 63 3.23 -24.80 -15.45
C TYR A 63 3.87 -24.26 -14.17
N PHE A 64 3.16 -23.41 -13.42
CA PHE A 64 3.67 -22.86 -12.17
C PHE A 64 3.94 -23.95 -11.14
N VAL A 65 2.97 -24.83 -10.87
CA VAL A 65 3.11 -25.88 -9.85
C VAL A 65 4.25 -26.84 -10.21
N THR A 66 4.34 -27.28 -11.47
CA THR A 66 5.42 -28.18 -11.91
C THR A 66 6.80 -27.57 -11.72
N ASN A 67 6.99 -26.28 -12.05
CA ASN A 67 8.28 -25.63 -11.89
C ASN A 67 8.56 -25.24 -10.43
N TYR A 68 7.52 -24.90 -9.66
CA TYR A 68 7.64 -24.59 -8.25
C TYR A 68 8.11 -25.81 -7.43
N GLU A 69 7.61 -27.02 -7.73
CA GLU A 69 8.07 -28.27 -7.10
C GLU A 69 9.56 -28.55 -7.37
N LYS A 70 10.11 -28.10 -8.52
CA LYS A 70 11.53 -28.23 -8.86
C LYS A 70 12.40 -27.21 -8.14
N GLU A 71 11.97 -25.95 -8.10
CA GLU A 71 12.73 -24.86 -7.47
C GLU A 71 12.65 -24.87 -5.93
N PHE A 72 11.58 -25.47 -5.38
CA PHE A 72 11.30 -25.62 -3.95
C PHE A 72 10.98 -27.07 -3.58
N PRO A 73 11.95 -28.00 -3.72
CA PRO A 73 11.71 -29.41 -3.44
C PRO A 73 11.37 -29.61 -1.96
N GLN A 74 10.27 -30.31 -1.69
CA GLN A 74 9.88 -30.74 -0.35
C GLN A 74 10.31 -32.19 -0.16
N LYS A 75 10.80 -32.54 1.02
CA LYS A 75 11.24 -33.90 1.33
C LYS A 75 10.61 -34.39 2.63
N ASP A 76 10.28 -35.67 2.69
CA ASP A 76 9.86 -36.33 3.92
C ASP A 76 11.05 -36.53 4.87
N LYS A 77 10.79 -37.08 6.07
CA LYS A 77 11.84 -37.40 7.03
C LYS A 77 12.87 -38.41 6.51
N LYS A 78 12.54 -39.14 5.44
CA LYS A 78 13.41 -40.13 4.78
C LYS A 78 14.13 -39.57 3.56
N GLY A 79 13.93 -38.29 3.23
CA GLY A 79 14.55 -37.61 2.09
C GLY A 79 13.83 -37.80 0.75
N ASN A 80 12.68 -38.47 0.72
CA ASN A 80 11.89 -38.66 -0.51
C ASN A 80 11.17 -37.39 -0.89
N ALA A 81 11.12 -37.08 -2.19
CA ALA A 81 10.39 -35.92 -2.69
C ALA A 81 8.89 -36.02 -2.36
N ILE A 82 8.32 -34.94 -1.81
CA ILE A 82 6.90 -34.80 -1.55
C ILE A 82 6.34 -33.76 -2.53
N PRO A 83 5.24 -34.04 -3.23
CA PRO A 83 4.55 -33.05 -4.04
C PRO A 83 3.88 -31.98 -3.17
N LEU A 84 3.54 -30.83 -3.75
CA LEU A 84 2.72 -29.84 -3.06
C LEU A 84 1.38 -30.43 -2.64
N SER A 85 0.95 -30.13 -1.41
CA SER A 85 -0.36 -30.56 -0.92
C SER A 85 -1.49 -29.89 -1.70
N SER A 86 -2.65 -30.55 -1.75
CA SER A 86 -3.87 -29.99 -2.37
C SER A 86 -4.27 -28.65 -1.77
N VAL A 87 -4.06 -28.46 -0.46
CA VAL A 87 -4.34 -27.19 0.23
C VAL A 87 -3.51 -26.04 -0.35
N VAL A 88 -2.20 -26.25 -0.56
CA VAL A 88 -1.33 -25.21 -1.14
C VAL A 88 -1.68 -24.97 -2.61
N LYS A 89 -1.95 -26.03 -3.38
CA LYS A 89 -2.39 -25.92 -4.79
C LYS A 89 -3.68 -25.10 -4.90
N ASN A 90 -4.68 -25.39 -4.07
CA ASN A 90 -5.93 -24.63 -4.02
C ASN A 90 -5.71 -23.15 -3.62
N SER A 91 -4.79 -22.90 -2.68
CA SER A 91 -4.44 -21.55 -2.26
C SER A 91 -3.80 -20.76 -3.40
N LEU A 92 -2.88 -21.37 -4.15
CA LEU A 92 -2.26 -20.79 -5.35
C LEU A 92 -3.29 -20.48 -6.43
N THR A 93 -4.23 -21.40 -6.71
CA THR A 93 -5.32 -21.16 -7.67
C THR A 93 -6.12 -19.92 -7.31
N LYS A 94 -6.48 -19.75 -6.03
CA LYS A 94 -7.19 -18.55 -5.56
C LYS A 94 -6.35 -17.28 -5.70
N VAL A 95 -5.04 -17.34 -5.41
CA VAL A 95 -4.11 -16.23 -5.63
C VAL A 95 -4.07 -15.83 -7.10
N PHE A 96 -3.94 -16.79 -8.02
CA PHE A 96 -3.87 -16.52 -9.46
C PHE A 96 -5.17 -15.94 -10.00
N LYS A 97 -6.32 -16.47 -9.57
CA LYS A 97 -7.64 -15.90 -9.88
C LYS A 97 -7.71 -14.44 -9.42
N SER A 98 -7.29 -14.16 -8.19
CA SER A 98 -7.31 -12.80 -7.62
C SER A 98 -6.40 -11.81 -8.36
N ILE A 99 -5.22 -12.28 -8.81
CA ILE A 99 -4.31 -11.50 -9.66
C ILE A 99 -5.01 -11.17 -10.98
N SER A 100 -5.60 -12.18 -11.63
CA SER A 100 -6.26 -12.03 -12.92
C SER A 100 -7.42 -11.03 -12.87
N GLU A 101 -8.28 -11.16 -11.86
CA GLU A 101 -9.40 -10.27 -11.61
C GLU A 101 -8.95 -8.83 -11.34
N TYR A 102 -7.89 -8.63 -10.55
CA TYR A 102 -7.41 -7.28 -10.24
C TYR A 102 -6.96 -6.55 -11.50
N TYR A 103 -6.03 -7.15 -12.26
CA TYR A 103 -5.49 -6.53 -13.48
C TYR A 103 -6.54 -6.39 -14.57
N GLY A 104 -7.45 -7.36 -14.65
CA GLY A 104 -8.61 -7.33 -15.53
C GLY A 104 -9.54 -6.16 -15.25
N ASN A 105 -9.96 -5.99 -13.99
CA ASN A 105 -10.85 -4.90 -13.58
C ASN A 105 -10.18 -3.52 -13.69
N GLU A 106 -8.88 -3.44 -13.41
CA GLU A 106 -8.11 -2.21 -13.53
C GLU A 106 -7.68 -1.91 -14.98
N LYS A 107 -7.94 -2.83 -15.93
CA LYS A 107 -7.57 -2.73 -17.35
C LYS A 107 -6.07 -2.42 -17.54
N LYS A 108 -5.20 -3.12 -16.79
CA LYS A 108 -3.75 -2.90 -16.79
C LYS A 108 -3.01 -4.19 -17.16
N CYS A 109 -1.94 -4.07 -17.95
CA CYS A 109 -0.97 -5.15 -18.04
C CYS A 109 -0.28 -5.34 -16.69
N CYS A 110 -0.03 -6.59 -16.31
CA CYS A 110 0.88 -6.92 -15.23
C CYS A 110 2.32 -6.99 -15.73
N ASN A 111 3.25 -6.90 -14.78
CA ASN A 111 4.66 -7.19 -15.01
C ASN A 111 5.02 -8.52 -14.32
N LYS A 112 5.58 -9.48 -15.08
CA LYS A 112 5.94 -10.81 -14.60
C LYS A 112 6.83 -10.76 -13.35
N TYR A 113 7.85 -9.90 -13.37
CA TYR A 113 8.83 -9.77 -12.28
C TYR A 113 8.18 -9.20 -11.00
N ARG A 114 7.23 -8.27 -11.14
CA ARG A 114 6.46 -7.76 -9.99
C ARG A 114 5.57 -8.83 -9.39
N ILE A 115 4.92 -9.65 -10.23
CA ILE A 115 4.12 -10.79 -9.75
C ILE A 115 5.03 -11.79 -9.01
N ALA A 116 6.20 -12.12 -9.55
CA ALA A 116 7.16 -13.01 -8.91
C ALA A 116 7.50 -12.54 -7.49
N TYR A 117 7.82 -11.25 -7.35
CA TYR A 117 8.14 -10.65 -6.06
C TYR A 117 6.95 -10.63 -5.08
N MET A 118 5.73 -10.35 -5.56
CA MET A 118 4.53 -10.38 -4.71
C MET A 118 4.24 -11.81 -4.22
N LEU A 119 4.35 -12.83 -5.08
CA LEU A 119 4.21 -14.22 -4.68
C LEU A 119 5.30 -14.68 -3.71
N ALA A 120 6.53 -14.20 -3.87
CA ALA A 120 7.62 -14.42 -2.92
C ALA A 120 7.32 -13.81 -1.55
N THR A 121 6.72 -12.62 -1.53
CA THR A 121 6.23 -11.97 -0.30
C THR A 121 5.15 -12.83 0.35
N VAL A 122 4.11 -13.24 -0.40
CA VAL A 122 3.06 -14.14 0.10
C VAL A 122 3.67 -15.41 0.70
N LYS A 123 4.56 -16.08 -0.03
CA LYS A 123 5.25 -17.28 0.43
C LYS A 123 5.96 -17.07 1.76
N HIS A 124 6.59 -15.92 1.97
CA HIS A 124 7.30 -15.62 3.21
C HIS A 124 6.33 -15.36 4.37
N GLU A 125 5.39 -14.44 4.18
CA GLU A 125 4.50 -13.97 5.24
C GLU A 125 3.50 -15.04 5.70
N THR A 126 3.15 -16.01 4.84
CA THR A 126 2.19 -17.08 5.17
C THR A 126 2.84 -18.37 5.63
N GLY A 127 4.16 -18.39 5.90
CA GLY A 127 4.88 -19.63 6.20
C GLY A 127 4.77 -20.67 5.07
N HIS A 128 4.83 -20.23 3.81
CA HIS A 128 4.81 -21.06 2.59
C HIS A 128 3.47 -21.70 2.21
N THR A 129 2.40 -21.46 2.97
CA THR A 129 1.07 -22.03 2.70
C THR A 129 0.30 -21.34 1.57
N PHE A 130 0.64 -20.09 1.26
CA PHE A 130 -0.15 -19.19 0.40
C PHE A 130 -1.58 -18.93 0.88
N ASN A 131 -1.90 -19.32 2.12
CA ASN A 131 -3.14 -18.95 2.79
C ASN A 131 -2.93 -17.64 3.56
N PRO A 132 -3.82 -16.64 3.42
CA PRO A 132 -3.77 -15.44 4.23
C PRO A 132 -3.79 -15.83 5.72
N VAL A 133 -2.93 -15.22 6.51
CA VAL A 133 -2.80 -15.52 7.94
C VAL A 133 -3.20 -14.34 8.80
N GLU A 134 -3.51 -14.64 10.05
CA GLU A 134 -3.63 -13.65 11.11
C GLU A 134 -2.37 -13.64 11.96
N GLU A 135 -2.05 -12.47 12.51
CA GLU A 135 -0.91 -12.30 13.40
C GLU A 135 -1.00 -13.28 14.59
N ALA A 136 0.12 -13.98 14.84
CA ALA A 136 0.27 -14.93 15.93
C ALA A 136 -0.78 -16.07 15.95
N ASN A 137 -1.29 -16.51 14.79
CA ASN A 137 -2.34 -17.54 14.69
C ASN A 137 -1.98 -18.92 15.29
N TRP A 138 -0.71 -19.17 15.62
CA TRP A 138 -0.25 -20.37 16.34
C TRP A 138 -0.45 -20.32 17.86
N LEU A 139 -0.89 -19.17 18.40
CA LEU A 139 -1.16 -18.99 19.84
C LEU A 139 -2.67 -19.04 20.15
N SER A 140 -3.00 -19.35 21.41
CA SER A 140 -4.40 -19.33 21.87
C SER A 140 -4.98 -17.91 21.83
N TRP A 141 -6.30 -17.81 21.61
CA TRP A 141 -6.98 -16.51 21.54
C TRP A 141 -6.75 -15.65 22.78
N LYS A 142 -6.75 -16.25 23.98
CA LYS A 142 -6.49 -15.53 25.24
C LYS A 142 -5.13 -14.83 25.23
N VAL A 143 -4.09 -15.51 24.72
CA VAL A 143 -2.74 -14.94 24.62
C VAL A 143 -2.69 -13.87 23.53
N ARG A 144 -3.25 -14.15 22.36
CA ARG A 144 -3.30 -13.21 21.23
C ARG A 144 -4.02 -11.91 21.59
N LYS A 145 -5.20 -12.02 22.22
CA LYS A 145 -6.00 -10.88 22.65
C LYS A 145 -5.18 -9.93 23.53
N LYS A 146 -4.56 -10.46 24.59
CA LYS A 146 -3.72 -9.66 25.49
C LYS A 146 -2.55 -9.01 24.75
N TYR A 147 -1.89 -9.75 23.87
CA TYR A 147 -0.82 -9.22 23.03
C TYR A 147 -1.30 -8.05 22.14
N PHE A 148 -2.46 -8.16 21.50
CA PHE A 148 -3.00 -7.08 20.66
C PHE A 148 -3.44 -5.85 21.46
N GLU A 149 -3.98 -6.05 22.67
CA GLU A 149 -4.28 -4.97 23.61
C GLU A 149 -2.99 -4.22 23.98
N GLU A 150 -1.94 -4.95 24.38
CA GLU A 150 -0.66 -4.38 24.79
C GLU A 150 0.09 -3.66 23.64
N MET A 151 -0.08 -4.12 22.40
CA MET A 151 0.70 -3.64 21.26
C MET A 151 0.00 -2.55 20.45
N TYR A 152 -1.33 -2.61 20.33
CA TYR A 152 -2.07 -1.85 19.33
C TYR A 152 -3.28 -1.10 19.90
N ASP A 153 -3.53 -1.14 21.21
CA ASP A 153 -4.63 -0.41 21.81
C ASP A 153 -4.21 0.99 22.30
N PRO A 154 -5.01 2.04 22.05
CA PRO A 154 -4.69 3.40 22.47
C PRO A 154 -4.80 3.62 23.99
N ILE A 155 -5.47 2.71 24.72
CA ILE A 155 -5.66 2.82 26.17
C ILE A 155 -4.96 1.67 26.90
N LEU A 156 -5.12 0.44 26.41
CA LEU A 156 -4.57 -0.77 27.03
C LEU A 156 -3.11 -1.06 26.63
N GLY A 157 -2.53 -0.23 25.75
CA GLY A 157 -1.16 -0.36 25.32
C GLY A 157 -0.19 -0.46 26.50
N LYS A 158 0.80 -1.35 26.40
CA LYS A 158 1.74 -1.72 27.47
C LYS A 158 2.48 -0.53 28.09
N ASN A 159 2.74 0.50 27.28
CA ASN A 159 3.37 1.75 27.68
C ASN A 159 2.91 2.89 26.78
N GLU A 160 3.28 4.13 27.13
CA GLU A 160 2.88 5.32 26.37
C GLU A 160 3.35 5.29 24.91
N ALA A 161 4.53 4.72 24.63
CA ALA A 161 5.00 4.58 23.25
C ALA A 161 4.05 3.69 22.40
N ARG A 162 3.53 2.59 22.97
CA ARG A 162 2.57 1.71 22.28
C ARG A 162 1.21 2.36 22.12
N LYS A 163 0.73 3.09 23.13
CA LYS A 163 -0.52 3.87 23.03
C LYS A 163 -0.43 4.94 21.95
N ASN A 164 0.64 5.72 21.93
CA ASN A 164 0.90 6.72 20.89
C ASN A 164 0.98 6.07 19.51
N LYS A 165 1.65 4.91 19.40
CA LYS A 165 1.71 4.18 18.13
C LYS A 165 0.34 3.70 17.66
N ALA A 166 -0.51 3.22 18.57
CA ALA A 166 -1.89 2.83 18.27
C ALA A 166 -2.70 4.01 17.71
N ILE A 167 -2.56 5.18 18.32
CA ILE A 167 -3.21 6.42 17.86
C ILE A 167 -2.72 6.81 16.46
N GLU A 168 -1.41 6.75 16.18
CA GLU A 168 -0.84 7.03 14.85
C GLU A 168 -1.42 6.15 13.75
N ILE A 169 -1.67 4.87 14.04
CA ILE A 169 -2.26 3.93 13.07
C ILE A 169 -3.80 4.01 13.02
N GLY A 170 -4.39 5.00 13.71
CA GLY A 170 -5.80 5.33 13.70
C GLY A 170 -6.67 4.55 14.68
N ASN A 171 -6.07 3.79 15.60
CA ASN A 171 -6.80 3.16 16.67
C ASN A 171 -7.07 4.22 17.74
N THR A 172 -8.34 4.53 17.99
CA THR A 172 -8.75 5.66 18.85
C THR A 172 -9.73 5.26 19.94
N SER A 173 -10.15 4.00 19.96
CA SER A 173 -11.09 3.47 20.94
C SER A 173 -10.54 2.20 21.59
N PRO A 174 -10.82 1.95 22.88
CA PRO A 174 -10.44 0.70 23.51
C PRO A 174 -11.07 -0.49 22.77
N GLY A 175 -10.29 -1.55 22.57
CA GLY A 175 -10.62 -2.70 21.75
C GLY A 175 -10.20 -2.58 20.28
N ASP A 176 -9.81 -1.39 19.79
CA ASP A 176 -9.33 -1.22 18.41
C ASP A 176 -8.08 -2.05 18.14
N GLY A 177 -7.20 -2.25 19.14
CA GLY A 177 -6.01 -3.08 18.98
C GLY A 177 -6.35 -4.53 18.61
N VAL A 178 -7.34 -5.12 19.28
CA VAL A 178 -7.86 -6.48 19.01
C VAL A 178 -8.66 -6.51 17.71
N LYS A 179 -9.33 -5.42 17.35
CA LYS A 179 -10.11 -5.37 16.11
C LYS A 179 -9.21 -5.28 14.87
N TYR A 180 -8.19 -4.43 14.88
CA TYR A 180 -7.36 -4.10 13.71
C TYR A 180 -5.91 -4.60 13.81
N TYR A 181 -5.68 -5.77 14.40
CA TYR A 181 -4.36 -6.44 14.34
C TYR A 181 -4.02 -6.95 12.93
N GLY A 182 -2.77 -7.38 12.74
CA GLY A 182 -2.23 -7.81 11.45
C GLY A 182 -3.00 -8.95 10.79
N ARG A 183 -3.46 -8.73 9.55
CA ARG A 183 -4.16 -9.75 8.74
C ARG A 183 -3.75 -9.74 7.28
N GLY A 184 -3.95 -10.88 6.63
CA GLY A 184 -3.79 -11.04 5.19
C GLY A 184 -2.34 -11.31 4.77
N TYR A 185 -2.07 -11.22 3.47
CA TYR A 185 -0.76 -11.55 2.90
C TYR A 185 0.37 -10.60 3.30
N VAL A 186 0.05 -9.39 3.74
CA VAL A 186 1.02 -8.36 4.13
C VAL A 186 0.76 -7.80 5.53
N GLN A 187 -0.03 -8.50 6.33
CA GLN A 187 -0.31 -8.16 7.74
C GLN A 187 -0.70 -6.69 7.92
N ILE A 188 -1.75 -6.23 7.24
CA ILE A 188 -2.21 -4.84 7.43
C ILE A 188 -2.70 -4.65 8.87
N THR A 189 -2.21 -3.59 9.52
CA THR A 189 -2.49 -3.31 10.94
C THR A 189 -2.95 -1.86 11.13
N GLY A 190 -3.91 -1.65 12.01
CA GLY A 190 -4.45 -0.35 12.38
C GLY A 190 -5.61 0.13 11.52
N LYS A 191 -6.60 0.76 12.16
CA LYS A 191 -7.86 1.21 11.55
C LYS A 191 -7.67 2.09 10.32
N THR A 192 -6.65 2.95 10.30
CA THR A 192 -6.35 3.81 9.14
C THR A 192 -6.06 2.99 7.89
N ASN A 193 -5.34 1.88 8.01
CA ASN A 193 -5.02 1.04 6.85
C ASN A 193 -6.24 0.29 6.33
N TYR A 194 -7.10 -0.22 7.23
CA TYR A 194 -8.39 -0.79 6.86
C TYR A 194 -9.30 0.24 6.15
N GLN A 195 -9.33 1.48 6.63
CA GLN A 195 -10.09 2.56 6.00
C GLN A 195 -9.56 2.89 4.59
N LYS A 196 -8.23 2.98 4.40
CA LYS A 196 -7.64 3.16 3.06
C LYS A 196 -8.06 2.06 2.07
N MET A 197 -8.09 0.80 2.52
CA MET A 197 -8.53 -0.31 1.67
C MET A 197 -10.03 -0.24 1.38
N LYS A 198 -10.84 0.18 2.37
CA LYS A 198 -12.28 0.42 2.16
C LYS A 198 -12.50 1.49 1.11
N ASP A 199 -11.77 2.59 1.19
CA ASP A 199 -11.92 3.72 0.26
C ASP A 199 -11.48 3.36 -1.17
N LYS A 200 -10.46 2.50 -1.31
CA LYS A 200 -10.01 2.01 -2.63
C LYS A 200 -10.98 1.03 -3.25
N PHE A 201 -11.41 0.01 -2.50
CA PHE A 201 -12.18 -1.11 -3.05
C PHE A 201 -13.69 -0.98 -2.87
N ASN A 202 -14.15 0.04 -2.14
CA ASN A 202 -15.54 0.22 -1.73
C ASN A 202 -16.11 -1.02 -1.00
N VAL A 203 -15.27 -1.68 -0.20
CA VAL A 203 -15.63 -2.86 0.61
C VAL A 203 -15.51 -2.52 2.08
N ASN A 204 -16.45 -3.01 2.89
CA ASN A 204 -16.55 -2.67 4.31
C ASN A 204 -15.50 -3.37 5.21
N PHE A 205 -14.21 -3.17 4.95
CA PHE A 205 -13.14 -3.78 5.75
C PHE A 205 -13.05 -3.25 7.19
N VAL A 206 -13.63 -2.09 7.49
CA VAL A 206 -13.55 -1.47 8.82
C VAL A 206 -14.49 -2.15 9.81
N ASN A 207 -15.69 -2.55 9.36
CA ASN A 207 -16.64 -3.26 10.22
C ASN A 207 -16.54 -4.78 10.04
N ASP A 208 -16.15 -5.24 8.85
CA ASP A 208 -15.93 -6.65 8.52
C ASP A 208 -14.44 -6.89 8.24
N VAL A 209 -13.65 -6.87 9.32
CA VAL A 209 -12.19 -6.96 9.26
C VAL A 209 -11.68 -8.29 8.76
N THR A 210 -12.49 -9.35 8.83
CA THR A 210 -12.13 -10.70 8.38
C THR A 210 -12.01 -10.79 6.86
N LYS A 211 -12.70 -9.93 6.10
CA LYS A 211 -12.60 -9.90 4.63
C LYS A 211 -11.18 -9.74 4.10
N VAL A 212 -10.29 -9.06 4.83
CA VAL A 212 -8.90 -8.88 4.39
C VAL A 212 -8.05 -10.16 4.51
N THR A 213 -8.63 -11.24 5.07
CA THR A 213 -8.07 -12.60 5.08
C THR A 213 -8.68 -13.51 4.01
N GLU A 214 -9.62 -13.00 3.20
CA GLU A 214 -10.07 -13.70 2.00
C GLU A 214 -9.00 -13.55 0.91
N HIS A 215 -8.69 -14.63 0.17
CA HIS A 215 -7.64 -14.62 -0.86
C HIS A 215 -7.79 -13.48 -1.85
N GLU A 216 -9.02 -13.23 -2.29
CA GLU A 216 -9.39 -12.16 -3.22
C GLU A 216 -8.88 -10.82 -2.71
N TRP A 217 -9.37 -10.40 -1.54
CA TRP A 217 -9.04 -9.09 -0.99
C TRP A 217 -7.59 -9.00 -0.51
N ALA A 218 -7.07 -10.05 0.12
CA ALA A 218 -5.67 -10.08 0.56
C ALA A 218 -4.70 -9.85 -0.61
N MET A 219 -4.97 -10.46 -1.77
CA MET A 219 -4.15 -10.29 -2.96
C MET A 219 -4.37 -8.92 -3.62
N LYS A 220 -5.62 -8.47 -3.77
CA LYS A 220 -5.95 -7.14 -4.32
C LYS A 220 -5.29 -6.02 -3.49
N ILE A 221 -5.31 -6.14 -2.16
CA ILE A 221 -4.64 -5.21 -1.23
C ILE A 221 -3.12 -5.25 -1.43
N LEU A 222 -2.52 -6.43 -1.54
CA LEU A 222 -1.07 -6.56 -1.78
C LEU A 222 -0.67 -5.90 -3.12
N ILE A 223 -1.41 -6.15 -4.20
CA ILE A 223 -1.10 -5.54 -5.51
C ILE A 223 -1.22 -4.03 -5.43
N TYR A 224 -2.39 -3.52 -5.03
CA TYR A 224 -2.63 -2.07 -4.93
C TYR A 224 -1.59 -1.40 -4.03
N GLY A 225 -1.37 -1.91 -2.83
CA GLY A 225 -0.46 -1.27 -1.90
C GLY A 225 0.99 -1.31 -2.35
N SER A 226 1.40 -2.33 -3.10
CA SER A 226 2.77 -2.45 -3.60
C SER A 226 3.04 -1.61 -4.85
N GLU A 227 2.07 -1.54 -5.76
CA GLU A 227 2.22 -0.77 -7.00
C GLU A 227 2.03 0.74 -6.78
N ASP A 228 1.10 1.12 -5.89
CA ASP A 228 0.81 2.53 -5.60
C ASP A 228 1.53 3.06 -4.37
N GLY A 229 2.26 2.21 -3.65
CA GLY A 229 3.11 2.60 -2.52
C GLY A 229 2.32 2.98 -1.27
N VAL A 230 1.18 2.35 -1.05
CA VAL A 230 0.23 2.70 0.02
C VAL A 230 0.76 2.32 1.41
N PHE A 231 1.65 1.34 1.49
CA PHE A 231 2.21 0.85 2.75
C PHE A 231 3.31 1.78 3.29
N THR A 232 4.35 2.06 2.49
CA THR A 232 5.55 2.80 2.93
C THR A 232 5.85 4.06 2.10
N GLY A 233 5.04 4.36 1.09
CA GLY A 233 5.32 5.38 0.08
C GLY A 233 6.27 4.93 -1.03
N LYS A 234 6.86 3.72 -0.95
CA LYS A 234 7.71 3.16 -2.01
C LYS A 234 6.88 2.28 -2.94
N LYS A 235 7.11 2.39 -4.25
CA LYS A 235 6.41 1.62 -5.29
C LYS A 235 7.30 0.50 -5.84
N LEU A 236 6.71 -0.62 -6.23
CA LEU A 236 7.45 -1.70 -6.90
C LEU A 236 8.14 -1.22 -8.18
N SER A 237 7.52 -0.32 -8.95
CA SER A 237 8.09 0.21 -10.20
C SER A 237 9.45 0.91 -10.03
N LYS A 238 9.78 1.37 -8.82
CA LYS A 238 11.10 1.94 -8.51
C LYS A 238 12.22 0.89 -8.51
N TYR A 239 11.89 -0.35 -8.17
CA TYR A 239 12.85 -1.44 -8.00
C TYR A 239 12.75 -2.48 -9.11
N ILE A 240 11.54 -2.71 -9.64
CA ILE A 240 11.22 -3.80 -10.55
C ILE A 240 10.50 -3.28 -11.80
N SER A 241 11.08 -3.57 -12.96
CA SER A 241 10.59 -3.30 -14.30
C SER A 241 10.95 -4.47 -15.23
N ASP A 242 10.67 -4.37 -16.52
CA ASP A 242 11.07 -5.40 -17.48
C ASP A 242 12.60 -5.54 -17.59
N ASN A 243 13.33 -4.44 -17.42
CA ASN A 243 14.79 -4.40 -17.57
C ASN A 243 15.54 -4.30 -16.22
N LYS A 244 14.85 -4.45 -15.09
CA LYS A 244 15.45 -4.30 -13.76
C LYS A 244 14.70 -5.13 -12.73
N GLN A 245 15.39 -6.00 -12.00
CA GLN A 245 14.81 -6.87 -10.99
C GLN A 245 15.53 -6.72 -9.63
N ASP A 246 15.49 -5.53 -9.04
CA ASP A 246 16.07 -5.29 -7.70
C ASP A 246 15.14 -5.82 -6.59
N TYR A 247 15.00 -7.15 -6.52
CA TYR A 247 14.13 -7.83 -5.57
C TYR A 247 14.54 -7.59 -4.12
N THR A 248 15.84 -7.42 -3.86
CA THR A 248 16.35 -7.16 -2.51
C THR A 248 15.84 -5.82 -1.99
N ASN A 249 16.01 -4.71 -2.74
CA ASN A 249 15.53 -3.42 -2.26
C ASN A 249 14.01 -3.25 -2.39
N ALA A 250 13.33 -4.08 -3.19
CA ALA A 250 11.87 -4.11 -3.25
C ALA A 250 11.22 -4.42 -1.88
N ARG A 251 11.94 -5.00 -0.91
CA ARG A 251 11.43 -5.19 0.47
C ARG A 251 10.90 -3.91 1.10
N ARG A 252 11.51 -2.77 0.73
CA ARG A 252 11.16 -1.41 1.17
C ARG A 252 9.72 -1.00 0.86
N VAL A 253 9.05 -1.70 -0.06
CA VAL A 253 7.66 -1.47 -0.44
C VAL A 253 6.68 -1.95 0.65
N ILE A 254 7.01 -3.05 1.33
CA ILE A 254 6.14 -3.65 2.36
C ILE A 254 6.65 -3.32 3.77
N ASN A 255 7.95 -3.49 3.99
CA ASN A 255 8.62 -3.30 5.27
C ASN A 255 9.98 -2.63 5.05
N GLY A 256 10.89 -2.57 6.02
CA GLY A 256 12.27 -2.12 5.83
C GLY A 256 13.07 -3.07 4.93
N THR A 257 14.17 -3.62 5.45
CA THR A 257 15.01 -4.60 4.72
C THR A 257 15.04 -5.96 5.41
N ASP A 258 14.18 -6.18 6.41
CA ASP A 258 14.10 -7.47 7.09
C ASP A 258 13.72 -8.57 6.09
N LYS A 259 14.48 -9.66 6.11
CA LYS A 259 14.39 -10.81 5.21
C LYS A 259 14.47 -10.49 3.71
N ALA A 260 15.01 -9.31 3.34
CA ALA A 260 15.13 -8.88 1.95
C ALA A 260 15.83 -9.93 1.06
N GLY A 261 16.99 -10.44 1.47
CA GLY A 261 17.72 -11.45 0.70
C GLY A 261 16.97 -12.79 0.58
N THR A 262 16.27 -13.21 1.63
CA THR A 262 15.45 -14.43 1.59
C THR A 262 14.28 -14.29 0.61
N ILE A 263 13.57 -13.16 0.65
CA ILE A 263 12.43 -12.90 -0.24
C ILE A 263 12.92 -12.70 -1.68
N ALA A 264 14.07 -12.04 -1.88
CA ALA A 264 14.69 -11.93 -3.19
C ALA A 264 15.02 -13.30 -3.80
N GLY A 265 15.66 -14.19 -3.04
CA GLY A 265 15.92 -15.56 -3.50
C GLY A 265 14.65 -16.37 -3.77
N TYR A 266 13.54 -16.10 -3.07
CA TYR A 266 12.25 -16.67 -3.43
C TYR A 266 11.71 -16.08 -4.74
N ALA A 267 11.84 -14.78 -4.96
CA ALA A 267 11.37 -14.10 -6.16
C ALA A 267 12.09 -14.60 -7.42
N GLU A 268 13.41 -14.74 -7.38
CA GLU A 268 14.22 -15.29 -8.50
C GLU A 268 13.77 -16.69 -8.91
N LYS A 269 13.46 -17.55 -7.92
CA LYS A 269 12.96 -18.91 -8.17
C LYS A 269 11.53 -18.91 -8.70
N ILE A 270 10.64 -18.13 -8.10
CA ILE A 270 9.24 -18.01 -8.50
C ILE A 270 9.11 -17.41 -9.90
N GLU A 271 9.99 -16.49 -10.29
CA GLU A 271 10.05 -15.91 -11.62
C GLU A 271 10.17 -16.98 -12.71
N LYS A 272 11.01 -18.00 -12.50
CA LYS A 272 11.16 -19.14 -13.41
C LYS A 272 9.90 -20.01 -13.50
N CYS A 273 9.07 -19.98 -12.46
CA CYS A 273 7.80 -20.72 -12.40
C CYS A 273 6.66 -19.99 -13.13
N LEU A 274 6.83 -18.72 -13.49
CA LEU A 274 5.75 -17.92 -14.07
C LEU A 274 5.73 -18.01 -15.59
N LYS A 275 4.62 -18.53 -16.10
CA LYS A 275 4.16 -18.35 -17.48
C LYS A 275 2.81 -17.65 -17.42
N ILE A 276 2.76 -16.44 -17.97
CA ILE A 276 1.55 -15.62 -18.02
C ILE A 276 1.05 -15.70 -19.45
N LYS A 277 -0.18 -16.18 -19.64
CA LYS A 277 -0.82 -16.19 -20.96
C LYS A 277 -1.02 -14.75 -21.42
N GLU A 278 -0.80 -14.51 -22.70
CA GLU A 278 -0.88 -13.17 -23.30
C GLU A 278 -2.16 -12.47 -22.84
N CYS A 279 -1.98 -11.28 -22.29
CA CYS A 279 -3.08 -10.37 -22.06
C CYS A 279 -3.18 -9.47 -23.30
N ASN A 280 -4.37 -9.34 -23.90
CA ASN A 280 -4.65 -8.35 -24.95
C ASN A 280 -4.66 -6.93 -24.38
N CYS A 281 -3.60 -6.55 -23.66
CA CYS A 281 -3.41 -5.19 -23.19
C CYS A 281 -2.74 -4.30 -24.25
N GLY A 282 -2.28 -4.90 -25.37
CA GLY A 282 -1.76 -4.21 -26.56
C GLY A 282 -2.80 -3.31 -27.26
N ASP A 283 -4.08 -3.69 -27.26
CA ASP A 283 -5.16 -2.85 -27.82
C ASP A 283 -5.66 -1.76 -26.85
N LEU A 284 -5.24 -1.80 -25.58
CA LEU A 284 -5.58 -0.80 -24.56
C LEU A 284 -4.44 0.21 -24.31
N ALA A 285 -3.24 -0.07 -24.83
CA ALA A 285 -2.09 0.83 -24.77
C ALA A 285 -1.91 1.69 -26.04
N VAL A 286 -2.60 1.39 -27.15
CA VAL A 286 -2.46 2.11 -28.43
C VAL A 286 -3.72 2.91 -28.84
N LYS A 287 -4.86 2.82 -28.13
CA LYS A 287 -5.93 3.83 -28.24
C LYS A 287 -5.69 5.01 -27.30
N LYS A 288 -4.55 5.68 -27.48
CA LYS A 288 -4.39 7.09 -27.12
C LYS A 288 -4.30 7.88 -28.41
N GLU A 289 -5.40 7.91 -29.16
CA GLU A 289 -5.68 8.98 -30.11
C GLU A 289 -7.20 9.04 -30.32
N GLU A 290 -7.73 10.25 -30.10
CA GLU A 290 -8.94 10.81 -30.66
C GLU A 290 -10.20 9.92 -30.68
N ALA A 291 -10.79 9.73 -29.51
CA ALA A 291 -12.23 9.48 -29.43
C ALA A 291 -12.88 10.67 -28.72
N ASN A 292 -13.46 11.55 -29.54
CA ASN A 292 -14.43 12.55 -29.14
C ASN A 292 -15.52 11.82 -28.32
N SER A 293 -15.40 11.89 -27.00
CA SER A 293 -16.27 11.21 -26.06
C SER A 293 -16.56 12.21 -24.96
N THR A 294 -17.76 12.77 -25.03
CA THR A 294 -18.45 13.48 -23.95
C THR A 294 -18.62 12.52 -22.77
N ILE A 295 -17.54 12.26 -22.05
CA ILE A 295 -17.58 11.84 -20.65
C ILE A 295 -17.97 13.11 -19.89
N PRO A 296 -18.98 13.08 -19.00
CA PRO A 296 -19.29 14.24 -18.18
C PRO A 296 -18.03 14.59 -17.41
N LYS A 297 -17.47 15.75 -17.74
CA LYS A 297 -16.30 16.33 -17.09
C LYS A 297 -16.59 16.30 -15.60
N LYS A 298 -15.73 15.63 -14.84
CA LYS A 298 -15.92 15.47 -13.40
C LYS A 298 -15.88 16.86 -12.80
N GLU A 299 -17.05 17.43 -12.53
CA GLU A 299 -17.19 18.81 -12.08
C GLU A 299 -16.35 18.99 -10.79
N TYR A 300 -15.34 19.86 -10.87
CA TYR A 300 -14.50 20.21 -9.73
C TYR A 300 -14.93 21.59 -9.26
N ASP A 301 -15.45 21.65 -8.04
CA ASP A 301 -15.91 22.87 -7.42
C ASP A 301 -14.70 23.64 -6.84
N VAL A 302 -14.14 24.53 -7.66
CA VAL A 302 -13.00 25.38 -7.29
C VAL A 302 -13.35 26.27 -6.09
N ASP A 303 -14.58 26.74 -6.01
CA ASP A 303 -15.04 27.63 -4.95
C ASP A 303 -15.09 26.93 -3.59
N ASN A 304 -15.64 25.73 -3.55
CA ASN A 304 -15.66 24.92 -2.33
C ASN A 304 -14.24 24.48 -1.93
N ALA A 305 -13.37 24.17 -2.90
CA ALA A 305 -11.97 23.88 -2.62
C ALA A 305 -11.26 25.08 -1.96
N VAL A 306 -11.36 26.26 -2.55
CA VAL A 306 -10.74 27.49 -2.03
C VAL A 306 -11.37 27.91 -0.69
N SER A 307 -12.68 27.76 -0.53
CA SER A 307 -13.38 28.00 0.74
C SER A 307 -12.84 27.09 1.84
N LYS A 308 -12.73 25.78 1.58
CA LYS A 308 -12.15 24.81 2.53
C LYS A 308 -10.70 25.14 2.87
N LEU A 309 -9.92 25.54 1.88
CA LEU A 309 -8.52 25.92 2.08
C LEU A 309 -8.39 27.12 3.01
N ASN A 310 -9.20 28.16 2.79
CA ASN A 310 -9.18 29.38 3.60
C ASN A 310 -9.68 29.13 5.03
N VAL A 311 -10.76 28.35 5.21
CA VAL A 311 -11.30 28.01 6.54
C VAL A 311 -10.29 27.22 7.37
N ASN A 312 -9.49 26.37 6.73
CA ASN A 312 -8.49 25.59 7.40
C ASN A 312 -7.14 26.32 7.54
N ALA A 313 -6.94 27.48 6.91
CA ALA A 313 -5.64 28.15 6.93
C ALA A 313 -5.31 28.67 8.34
N GLU A 314 -4.17 28.23 8.87
CA GLU A 314 -3.68 28.63 10.18
C GLU A 314 -2.98 29.98 10.14
N THR A 315 -2.72 30.57 11.31
CA THR A 315 -2.00 31.85 11.43
C THR A 315 -0.50 31.75 11.09
N LYS A 316 0.06 30.54 11.10
CA LYS A 316 1.46 30.23 10.74
C LYS A 316 1.59 28.83 10.15
N SER A 317 2.67 28.56 9.41
CA SER A 317 2.91 27.24 8.85
C SER A 317 3.02 26.16 9.94
N LEU A 318 2.42 25.01 9.65
CA LEU A 318 2.52 23.78 10.44
C LEU A 318 3.37 22.72 9.73
N GLY A 319 3.97 23.04 8.57
CA GLY A 319 4.68 22.07 7.72
C GLY A 319 3.76 21.03 7.09
N LYS A 320 2.46 21.31 6.98
CA LYS A 320 1.42 20.37 6.52
C LYS A 320 0.80 20.77 5.18
N CYS A 321 1.49 21.58 4.38
CA CYS A 321 1.00 22.15 3.13
C CYS A 321 0.27 21.14 2.22
N ALA A 322 0.89 19.98 1.95
CA ALA A 322 0.29 18.94 1.11
C ALA A 322 -1.00 18.32 1.69
N LYS A 323 -1.12 18.25 3.03
CA LYS A 323 -2.36 17.79 3.68
C LYS A 323 -3.50 18.79 3.46
N TYR A 324 -3.23 20.08 3.60
CA TYR A 324 -4.26 21.13 3.54
C TYR A 324 -4.72 21.38 2.11
N VAL A 325 -3.80 21.44 1.15
CA VAL A 325 -4.15 21.50 -0.28
C VAL A 325 -4.94 20.25 -0.72
N ARG A 326 -4.58 19.06 -0.23
CA ARG A 326 -5.39 17.85 -0.44
C ARG A 326 -6.81 17.97 0.11
N LEU A 327 -6.98 18.47 1.34
CA LEU A 327 -8.30 18.64 1.94
C LEU A 327 -9.17 19.62 1.13
N ALA A 328 -8.57 20.66 0.58
CA ALA A 328 -9.21 21.59 -0.34
C ALA A 328 -9.64 20.87 -1.65
N ILE A 329 -8.73 20.16 -2.31
CA ILE A 329 -9.05 19.39 -3.52
C ILE A 329 -10.17 18.36 -3.27
N ASN A 330 -10.14 17.67 -2.13
CA ASN A 330 -11.20 16.74 -1.73
C ASN A 330 -12.55 17.44 -1.54
N ALA A 331 -12.57 18.65 -1.00
CA ALA A 331 -13.79 19.43 -0.83
C ALA A 331 -14.37 19.87 -2.18
N GLY A 332 -13.53 20.20 -3.15
CA GLY A 332 -13.96 20.46 -4.54
C GLY A 332 -14.44 19.22 -5.30
N GLY A 333 -14.48 18.04 -4.69
CA GLY A 333 -15.06 16.82 -5.27
C GLY A 333 -14.04 15.80 -5.81
N ILE A 334 -12.76 16.14 -5.87
CA ILE A 334 -11.69 15.22 -6.29
C ILE A 334 -11.20 14.42 -5.09
N LYS A 335 -11.68 13.18 -4.95
CA LYS A 335 -11.30 12.25 -3.87
C LYS A 335 -10.06 11.42 -4.25
N ASN A 336 -9.43 10.83 -3.23
CA ASN A 336 -8.33 9.86 -3.35
C ASN A 336 -6.98 10.42 -3.84
N ILE A 337 -6.75 11.73 -3.73
CA ILE A 337 -5.44 12.33 -3.98
C ILE A 337 -4.61 12.32 -2.67
N PHE A 338 -3.40 11.76 -2.68
CA PHE A 338 -2.53 11.64 -1.49
C PHE A 338 -1.06 11.79 -1.86
N GLY A 339 -0.20 12.35 -1.00
CA GLY A 339 1.26 12.36 -1.16
C GLY A 339 1.92 13.63 -0.60
N HIS A 340 3.25 13.67 -0.62
CA HIS A 340 4.04 14.86 -0.27
C HIS A 340 4.05 15.90 -1.39
N ALA A 341 4.41 17.15 -1.07
CA ALA A 341 4.41 18.25 -2.04
C ALA A 341 5.29 17.97 -3.28
N THR A 342 6.47 17.36 -3.08
CA THR A 342 7.34 16.91 -4.19
C THR A 342 6.69 15.92 -5.14
N GLU A 343 5.67 15.15 -4.73
CA GLU A 343 4.98 14.22 -5.62
C GLU A 343 3.98 14.93 -6.53
N TYR A 344 3.63 16.18 -6.25
CA TYR A 344 2.84 17.04 -7.13
C TYR A 344 3.73 17.86 -8.06
N TYR A 345 5.02 18.00 -7.72
CA TYR A 345 6.01 18.65 -8.57
C TYR A 345 6.44 17.72 -9.69
N ASP A 346 6.25 18.18 -10.93
CA ASP A 346 6.73 17.52 -12.16
C ASP A 346 6.31 16.05 -12.30
N SER A 347 5.04 15.78 -11.95
CA SER A 347 4.42 14.47 -12.11
C SER A 347 3.06 14.58 -12.78
N ASP A 348 2.59 13.47 -13.35
CA ASP A 348 1.25 13.38 -13.95
C ASP A 348 0.11 13.35 -12.93
N LYS A 349 0.38 13.65 -11.65
CA LYS A 349 -0.59 13.43 -10.58
C LYS A 349 -1.80 14.33 -10.70
N LEU A 350 -1.60 15.65 -10.76
CA LEU A 350 -2.71 16.59 -10.97
C LEU A 350 -3.30 16.45 -12.38
N LEU A 351 -2.47 16.11 -13.38
CA LEU A 351 -2.92 15.82 -14.74
C LEU A 351 -3.93 14.66 -14.79
N LYS A 352 -3.68 13.57 -14.06
CA LYS A 352 -4.60 12.41 -13.96
C LYS A 352 -5.95 12.75 -13.37
N TYR A 353 -6.04 13.83 -12.59
CA TYR A 353 -7.30 14.28 -11.99
C TYR A 353 -8.02 15.34 -12.83
N GLY A 354 -7.44 15.80 -13.93
CA GLY A 354 -8.06 16.75 -14.87
C GLY A 354 -7.46 18.16 -14.83
N PHE A 355 -6.42 18.41 -14.03
CA PHE A 355 -5.70 19.69 -14.10
C PHE A 355 -4.75 19.72 -15.30
N THR A 356 -4.46 20.91 -15.80
CA THR A 356 -3.45 21.16 -16.83
C THR A 356 -2.24 21.83 -16.20
N LYS A 357 -1.03 21.54 -16.72
CA LYS A 357 0.19 22.27 -16.32
C LYS A 357 0.24 23.56 -17.14
N VAL A 358 0.03 24.71 -16.51
CA VAL A 358 -0.05 26.02 -17.20
C VAL A 358 1.29 26.75 -17.27
N GLY A 359 2.30 26.32 -16.49
CA GLY A 359 3.64 26.85 -16.63
C GLY A 359 4.60 26.46 -15.51
N THR A 360 5.85 26.87 -15.68
CA THR A 360 6.95 26.77 -14.70
C THR A 360 7.60 28.12 -14.42
N ASN A 361 7.03 29.20 -14.98
CA ASN A 361 7.43 30.57 -14.75
C ASN A 361 6.21 31.40 -14.35
N LEU A 362 6.22 31.95 -13.13
CA LEU A 362 5.13 32.76 -12.60
C LEU A 362 4.91 34.03 -13.43
N ASP A 363 6.00 34.64 -13.94
CA ASP A 363 5.93 35.90 -14.67
C ASP A 363 5.22 35.75 -16.04
N SER A 364 5.09 34.52 -16.53
CA SER A 364 4.39 34.20 -17.78
C SER A 364 2.99 33.63 -17.57
N VAL A 365 2.50 33.51 -16.33
CA VAL A 365 1.19 32.92 -16.00
C VAL A 365 0.30 33.96 -15.32
N SER A 366 -0.82 34.29 -15.94
CA SER A 366 -1.89 35.05 -15.27
C SER A 366 -2.61 34.13 -14.30
N LEU A 367 -2.52 34.38 -13.00
CA LEU A 367 -3.09 33.51 -11.97
C LEU A 367 -4.61 33.54 -11.95
N GLU A 368 -5.22 32.36 -11.82
CA GLU A 368 -6.64 32.17 -11.63
C GLU A 368 -6.92 31.52 -10.27
N LYS A 369 -8.06 31.88 -9.67
CA LYS A 369 -8.52 31.26 -8.41
C LYS A 369 -8.56 29.74 -8.61
N GLY A 370 -7.96 28.99 -7.70
CA GLY A 370 -7.84 27.54 -7.78
C GLY A 370 -6.53 27.02 -8.40
N ASP A 371 -5.69 27.90 -8.97
CA ASP A 371 -4.37 27.49 -9.45
C ASP A 371 -3.54 26.87 -8.32
N ILE A 372 -2.89 25.74 -8.60
CA ILE A 372 -2.03 25.04 -7.63
C ILE A 372 -0.60 25.17 -8.08
N VAL A 373 0.28 25.67 -7.22
CA VAL A 373 1.73 25.59 -7.42
C VAL A 373 2.31 24.47 -6.57
N ALA A 374 3.13 23.62 -7.18
CA ALA A 374 3.92 22.61 -6.50
C ALA A 374 5.42 22.88 -6.71
N PHE A 375 6.17 22.93 -5.62
CA PHE A 375 7.61 23.14 -5.59
C PHE A 375 8.34 21.81 -5.34
N GLY A 376 9.44 21.61 -6.07
CA GLY A 376 10.33 20.47 -5.92
C GLY A 376 11.18 20.53 -4.64
N SER A 377 11.99 19.51 -4.44
CA SER A 377 12.95 19.45 -3.33
C SER A 377 14.09 20.45 -3.57
N VAL A 378 14.39 21.26 -2.55
CA VAL A 378 15.50 22.23 -2.55
C VAL A 378 16.28 22.15 -1.24
N LYS A 379 17.47 22.77 -1.16
CA LYS A 379 18.28 22.79 0.07
C LYS A 379 17.47 23.34 1.25
N GLY A 380 17.44 22.60 2.36
CA GLY A 380 16.65 22.93 3.56
C GLY A 380 15.16 22.56 3.49
N HIS A 381 14.65 22.16 2.32
CA HIS A 381 13.24 21.80 2.12
C HIS A 381 13.11 20.48 1.32
N PRO A 382 13.46 19.33 1.93
CA PRO A 382 13.57 18.05 1.21
C PRO A 382 12.24 17.53 0.65
N TYR A 383 11.11 17.93 1.24
CA TYR A 383 9.76 17.46 0.87
C TYR A 383 9.01 18.39 -0.10
N GLY A 384 9.63 19.49 -0.53
CA GLY A 384 9.00 20.50 -1.37
C GLY A 384 7.95 21.32 -0.64
N HIS A 385 7.17 22.08 -1.41
CA HIS A 385 6.06 22.89 -0.93
C HIS A 385 4.91 22.88 -1.93
N ILE A 386 3.67 23.07 -1.48
CA ILE A 386 2.51 23.15 -2.37
C ILE A 386 1.50 24.14 -1.80
N SER A 387 0.92 24.95 -2.67
CA SER A 387 -0.09 25.95 -2.30
C SER A 387 -1.07 26.16 -3.44
N MET A 388 -2.25 26.66 -3.11
CA MET A 388 -3.30 27.00 -4.07
C MET A 388 -3.62 28.49 -3.96
N TRP A 389 -3.85 29.13 -5.10
CA TRP A 389 -4.20 30.54 -5.21
C TRP A 389 -5.68 30.73 -4.88
N ASN A 390 -5.98 31.55 -3.87
CA ASN A 390 -7.36 31.80 -3.48
C ASN A 390 -8.01 32.99 -4.21
N GLY A 391 -7.30 33.62 -5.15
CA GLY A 391 -7.70 34.86 -5.82
C GLY A 391 -6.92 36.10 -5.34
N THR A 392 -6.28 36.04 -4.17
CA THR A 392 -5.54 37.18 -3.59
C THR A 392 -4.20 36.76 -2.98
N ASN A 393 -4.12 35.57 -2.41
CA ASN A 393 -2.93 35.02 -1.77
C ASN A 393 -2.74 33.55 -2.15
N TRP A 394 -1.49 33.11 -2.11
CA TRP A 394 -1.17 31.69 -2.08
C TRP A 394 -1.45 31.15 -0.68
N VAL A 395 -2.19 30.05 -0.61
CA VAL A 395 -2.62 29.44 0.65
C VAL A 395 -2.27 27.97 0.66
N SER A 396 -1.74 27.50 1.78
CA SER A 396 -1.46 26.08 2.04
C SER A 396 -2.11 25.68 3.37
N ASP A 397 -1.31 25.22 4.32
CA ASP A 397 -1.63 25.18 5.76
C ASP A 397 -1.69 26.56 6.41
N PHE A 398 -1.26 27.62 5.72
CA PHE A 398 -1.37 29.03 6.16
C PHE A 398 -1.46 29.96 4.94
N LYS A 399 -1.80 31.24 5.17
CA LYS A 399 -1.78 32.28 4.13
C LYS A 399 -0.36 32.81 3.93
N GLN A 400 0.18 32.69 2.73
CA GLN A 400 1.55 33.12 2.42
C GLN A 400 1.62 34.63 2.16
N LYS A 401 2.74 35.24 2.58
CA LYS A 401 3.03 36.66 2.30
C LYS A 401 3.54 36.91 0.88
N SER A 402 4.06 35.88 0.22
CA SER A 402 4.64 35.94 -1.12
C SER A 402 4.50 34.58 -1.82
N PHE A 403 4.81 34.55 -3.12
CA PHE A 403 4.93 33.30 -3.88
C PHE A 403 6.06 32.41 -3.35
N TRP A 404 7.22 33.02 -3.06
CA TRP A 404 8.40 32.33 -2.56
C TRP A 404 8.33 32.14 -1.05
N VAL A 405 7.87 30.98 -0.60
CA VAL A 405 7.78 30.67 0.85
C VAL A 405 9.12 30.58 1.56
N ALA A 406 10.21 30.40 0.81
CA ALA A 406 11.56 30.44 1.31
C ALA A 406 12.51 30.95 0.21
N LYS A 407 13.61 31.58 0.62
CA LYS A 407 14.62 32.15 -0.30
C LYS A 407 15.13 31.12 -1.31
N GLN A 408 15.37 29.88 -0.87
CA GLN A 408 15.91 28.84 -1.75
C GLN A 408 15.01 28.54 -2.97
N TYR A 409 13.68 28.65 -2.84
CA TYR A 409 12.78 28.45 -3.97
C TYR A 409 12.94 29.51 -5.05
N SER A 410 13.24 30.76 -4.67
CA SER A 410 13.51 31.84 -5.63
C SER A 410 14.83 31.66 -6.40
N ILE A 411 15.76 30.91 -5.83
CA ILE A 411 17.06 30.58 -6.44
C ILE A 411 16.92 29.40 -7.39
N ASP A 412 16.39 28.27 -6.89
CA ASP A 412 16.34 27.02 -7.65
C ASP A 412 15.23 27.01 -8.70
N LYS A 413 14.16 27.80 -8.49
CA LYS A 413 13.00 27.92 -9.37
C LYS A 413 12.39 26.57 -9.82
N LYS A 414 12.48 25.56 -8.95
CA LYS A 414 11.90 24.23 -9.17
C LYS A 414 10.43 24.22 -8.78
N TYR A 415 9.55 24.65 -9.68
CA TYR A 415 8.09 24.58 -9.46
C TYR A 415 7.32 24.38 -10.76
N ALA A 416 6.07 23.95 -10.62
CA ALA A 416 5.08 23.88 -11.69
C ALA A 416 3.73 24.40 -11.19
N ILE A 417 3.02 25.11 -12.05
CA ILE A 417 1.69 25.65 -11.79
C ILE A 417 0.66 24.82 -12.58
N TYR A 418 -0.43 24.46 -11.92
CA TYR A 418 -1.49 23.63 -12.45
C TYR A 418 -2.84 24.33 -12.32
N ARG A 419 -3.69 24.20 -13.34
CA ARG A 419 -5.01 24.84 -13.42
C ARG A 419 -6.11 23.81 -13.64
N TRP A 420 -7.26 24.04 -13.03
CA TRP A 420 -8.49 23.37 -13.44
C TRP A 420 -9.18 24.22 -14.51
N HIS A 421 -9.53 23.61 -15.65
CA HIS A 421 -10.38 24.26 -16.64
C HIS A 421 -11.78 23.68 -16.54
N GLU A 422 -12.78 24.52 -16.28
CA GLU A 422 -14.21 24.16 -16.30
C GLU A 422 -14.68 23.65 -17.65
#